data_AF-A0A5Q4G588-F1
#
_entry.id   AF-A0A5Q4G588-F1
#
_cell.length_a   1.000
_cell.length_b   1.000
_cell.length_c   1.000
_cell.angle_alpha   90.00
_cell.angle_beta   90.00
_cell.angle_gamma   90.00
#
_symmetry.space_group_name_H-M   'P 1'
#
loop_
_entity.id
_entity.type
_entity.pdbx_description
1 polymer ?
#
loop_
_entity_poly.entity_id
_entity_poly.type
_entity_poly.pdbx_seq_one_letter_code
_entity_poly.pdbx_strand_id
1 'polypeptide(L)'
;MAPEDDPSVPVDRDRDRDDATTTARDDATAILAEAQAESLAGALLWRIGRAFEDGPVTVRVGLASSAPLFADLPRLRAATDQEVEAAIHEGDVQVEWVGPRLGGRA
;
A
#
# COMPACT_ATOMS: atom_id res chain seq x y z
N MET A 1 41.14 -27.10 -49.75
CA MET A 1 41.90 -26.14 -48.93
C MET A 1 41.85 -24.79 -49.62
N ALA A 2 40.91 -23.96 -49.21
CA ALA A 2 40.86 -22.52 -49.40
C ALA A 2 39.87 -21.99 -48.35
N PRO A 3 40.25 -21.00 -47.52
CA PRO A 3 39.30 -20.07 -46.95
C PRO A 3 39.50 -18.69 -47.62
N GLU A 4 38.48 -18.15 -48.30
CA GLU A 4 37.37 -17.33 -47.74
C GLU A 4 37.94 -15.99 -47.21
N ASP A 5 38.06 -14.98 -48.09
CA ASP A 5 37.05 -13.95 -48.42
C ASP A 5 36.67 -13.11 -47.19
N ASP A 6 37.35 -11.97 -47.05
CA ASP A 6 37.04 -10.89 -46.10
C ASP A 6 36.19 -9.84 -46.83
N PRO A 7 35.00 -9.55 -46.30
CA PRO A 7 34.61 -8.15 -46.27
C PRO A 7 34.04 -7.71 -44.92
N SER A 8 34.81 -6.84 -44.25
CA SER A 8 34.37 -5.58 -43.63
C SER A 8 32.95 -5.57 -43.04
N VAL A 9 32.84 -5.84 -41.74
CA VAL A 9 31.58 -5.72 -41.00
C VAL A 9 31.38 -4.26 -40.54
N PRO A 10 30.25 -3.61 -40.87
CA PRO A 10 29.91 -2.30 -40.33
C PRO A 10 29.53 -2.44 -38.85
N VAL A 11 30.06 -1.54 -38.01
CA VAL A 11 29.74 -1.46 -36.58
C VAL A 11 28.28 -1.05 -36.42
N ASP A 12 27.44 -2.03 -36.11
CA ASP A 12 26.06 -1.80 -35.70
C ASP A 12 26.05 -1.31 -34.25
N ARG A 13 25.56 -0.08 -34.06
CA ARG A 13 25.42 0.62 -32.78
C ARG A 13 24.00 0.50 -32.24
N ASP A 14 23.36 -0.65 -32.41
CA ASP A 14 22.11 -0.94 -31.73
C ASP A 14 22.36 -1.29 -30.26
N ARG A 15 22.53 -0.19 -29.54
CA ARG A 15 22.56 0.01 -28.11
C ARG A 15 21.12 0.06 -27.59
N ASP A 16 20.26 -0.89 -27.95
CA ASP A 16 18.96 -1.07 -27.31
C ASP A 16 19.00 -2.34 -26.44
N ARG A 17 19.80 -2.15 -25.39
CA ARG A 17 19.80 -2.89 -24.15
C ARG A 17 18.42 -2.74 -23.52
N ASP A 18 17.72 -3.85 -23.38
CA ASP A 18 16.69 -4.11 -22.37
C ASP A 18 15.48 -3.15 -22.42
N ASP A 19 14.59 -3.34 -23.41
CA ASP A 19 13.21 -2.84 -23.33
C ASP A 19 12.47 -3.62 -22.24
N ALA A 20 12.55 -3.00 -21.08
CA ALA A 20 11.98 -3.37 -19.81
C ALA A 20 10.54 -3.88 -19.94
N THR A 21 10.40 -5.18 -19.70
CA THR A 21 9.17 -5.78 -19.13
C THR A 21 8.92 -5.29 -17.67
N THR A 22 9.52 -4.15 -17.28
CA THR A 22 9.49 -3.48 -15.97
C THR A 22 8.98 -2.05 -16.18
N THR A 23 7.72 -1.88 -16.53
CA THR A 23 7.04 -0.57 -16.48
C THR A 23 5.61 -0.72 -15.93
N ALA A 24 5.03 -1.93 -15.97
CA ALA A 24 3.66 -2.17 -15.52
C ALA A 24 3.44 -2.10 -13.98
N ARG A 25 4.47 -1.90 -13.13
CA ARG A 25 4.37 -1.93 -11.65
C ARG A 25 4.88 -0.66 -10.95
N ASP A 26 5.66 0.18 -11.62
CA ASP A 26 6.26 1.39 -11.03
C ASP A 26 5.30 2.60 -10.99
N ASP A 27 4.21 2.58 -11.78
CA ASP A 27 3.26 3.71 -11.90
C ASP A 27 2.05 3.70 -10.94
N ALA A 28 1.83 2.61 -10.19
CA ALA A 28 0.64 2.51 -9.31
C ALA A 28 0.69 3.44 -8.09
N THR A 29 1.84 4.05 -7.82
CA THR A 29 2.13 4.83 -6.61
C THR A 29 2.78 6.17 -6.96
N ALA A 30 2.27 6.85 -8.00
CA ALA A 30 2.47 8.30 -8.08
C ALA A 30 1.98 8.87 -6.74
N ILE A 31 2.93 9.36 -5.95
CA ILE A 31 2.72 9.89 -4.61
C ILE A 31 1.50 10.81 -4.68
N LEU A 32 0.44 10.43 -3.96
CA LEU A 32 -0.78 11.22 -3.88
C LEU A 32 -0.36 12.64 -3.54
N ALA A 33 -0.67 13.61 -4.42
CA ALA A 33 -0.23 14.99 -4.21
C ALA A 33 -0.63 15.43 -2.79
N GLU A 34 0.21 16.19 -2.09
CA GLU A 34 0.03 16.51 -0.67
C GLU A 34 -1.39 16.99 -0.34
N ALA A 35 -1.93 17.91 -1.14
CA ALA A 35 -3.31 18.39 -1.00
C ALA A 35 -4.39 17.28 -1.16
N GLN A 36 -4.15 16.30 -2.05
CA GLN A 36 -5.04 15.14 -2.21
C GLN A 36 -4.92 14.18 -1.02
N ALA A 37 -3.73 14.00 -0.47
CA ALA A 37 -3.51 13.20 0.73
C ALA A 37 -4.15 13.81 1.96
N GLU A 38 -4.02 15.13 2.16
CA GLU A 38 -4.70 15.86 3.22
C GLU A 38 -6.22 15.79 3.06
N SER A 39 -6.73 15.98 1.84
CA SER A 39 -8.16 15.87 1.56
C SER A 39 -8.69 14.47 1.85
N LEU A 40 -7.95 13.43 1.47
CA LEU A 40 -8.29 12.04 1.78
C LEU A 40 -8.25 11.81 3.29
N ALA A 41 -7.19 12.23 3.98
CA ALA A 41 -7.04 12.07 5.42
C ALA A 41 -8.20 12.72 6.20
N GLY A 42 -8.66 13.89 5.77
CA GLY A 42 -9.84 14.56 6.33
C GLY A 42 -11.18 13.87 6.03
N ALA A 43 -11.25 13.05 4.98
CA ALA A 43 -12.43 12.26 4.62
C ALA A 43 -12.46 10.86 5.27
N LEU A 44 -11.40 10.48 5.99
CA LEU A 44 -11.30 9.20 6.68
C LEU A 44 -11.86 9.28 8.11
N LEU A 45 -12.58 8.22 8.49
CA LEU A 45 -13.00 7.95 9.85
C LEU A 45 -12.03 6.93 10.46
N TRP A 46 -11.57 7.23 11.68
CA TRP A 46 -10.60 6.42 12.42
C TRP A 46 -11.19 5.95 13.75
N ARG A 47 -10.95 4.69 14.11
CA ARG A 47 -11.22 4.13 15.45
C ARG A 47 -10.00 3.34 15.90
N ILE A 48 -9.50 3.64 17.08
CA ILE A 48 -8.30 3.01 17.66
C ILE A 48 -8.66 2.41 19.01
N GLY A 49 -8.19 1.20 19.26
CA GLY A 49 -8.38 0.50 20.53
C GLY A 49 -8.14 -1.00 20.38
N ARG A 50 -8.37 -1.78 21.44
CA ARG A 50 -8.19 -3.24 21.39
C ARG A 50 -9.51 -3.95 21.15
N ALA A 51 -9.53 -4.85 20.18
CA ALA A 51 -10.69 -5.70 19.90
C ALA A 51 -10.84 -6.84 20.94
N PHE A 52 -9.73 -7.26 21.55
CA PHE A 52 -9.63 -8.30 22.56
C PHE A 52 -8.68 -7.84 23.68
N GLU A 53 -8.85 -8.34 24.91
CA GLU A 53 -8.08 -7.87 26.08
C GLU A 53 -6.56 -7.99 25.88
N ASP A 54 -6.11 -9.15 25.40
CA ASP A 54 -4.69 -9.45 25.11
C ASP A 54 -4.34 -9.42 23.61
N GLY A 55 -5.19 -8.77 22.79
CA GLY A 55 -4.99 -8.67 21.34
C GLY A 55 -4.33 -7.36 20.90
N PRO A 56 -3.85 -7.24 19.65
CA PRO A 56 -3.17 -6.06 19.14
C PRO A 56 -3.99 -4.78 19.26
N VAL A 57 -3.31 -3.63 19.27
CA VAL A 57 -3.99 -2.35 19.07
C VAL A 57 -4.53 -2.33 17.64
N THR A 58 -5.85 -2.29 17.53
CA THR A 58 -6.56 -2.29 16.26
C THR A 58 -6.84 -0.85 15.82
N VAL A 59 -6.44 -0.52 14.60
CA VAL A 59 -6.75 0.73 13.91
C VAL A 59 -7.73 0.43 12.79
N ARG A 60 -9.00 0.79 12.97
CA ARG A 60 -10.01 0.72 11.93
C ARG A 60 -10.08 2.04 11.18
N VAL A 61 -9.90 1.97 9.87
CA VAL A 61 -9.92 3.12 8.97
C VAL A 61 -10.90 2.88 7.83
N GLY A 62 -11.64 3.90 7.44
CA GLY A 62 -12.59 3.83 6.34
C GLY A 62 -13.06 5.21 5.93
N LEU A 63 -13.72 5.33 4.78
CA LEU A 63 -14.33 6.60 4.38
C LEU A 63 -15.43 7.00 5.37
N ALA A 64 -15.66 8.30 5.55
CA ALA A 64 -16.77 8.79 6.38
C ALA A 64 -18.15 8.24 5.93
N SER A 65 -18.32 7.95 4.63
CA SER A 65 -19.52 7.30 4.09
C SER A 65 -19.72 5.85 4.58
N SER A 66 -18.66 5.19 5.04
CA SER A 66 -18.70 3.85 5.64
C SER A 66 -19.10 3.85 7.12
N ALA A 67 -19.41 4.99 7.73
CA ALA A 67 -19.72 5.09 9.16
C ALA A 67 -20.74 4.06 9.69
N PRO A 68 -21.82 3.68 8.95
CA PRO A 68 -22.73 2.64 9.41
C PRO A 68 -22.05 1.27 9.61
N LEU A 69 -21.08 0.91 8.76
CA LEU A 69 -20.38 -0.38 8.82
C LEU A 69 -19.50 -0.52 10.07
N PHE A 70 -19.02 0.60 10.63
CA PHE A 70 -18.28 0.57 11.90
C PHE A 70 -19.16 0.13 13.07
N ALA A 71 -20.47 0.41 13.02
CA ALA A 71 -21.40 0.07 14.10
C ALA A 71 -21.69 -1.44 14.16
N ASP A 72 -21.54 -2.14 13.03
CA ASP A 72 -21.73 -3.59 12.94
C ASP A 72 -20.51 -4.38 13.46
N LEU A 73 -19.37 -3.72 13.66
CA LEU A 73 -18.15 -4.36 14.13
C LEU A 73 -18.09 -4.43 15.66
N PRO A 74 -17.40 -5.44 16.24
CA PRO A 74 -17.17 -5.52 17.68
C PRO A 74 -16.54 -4.23 18.22
N ARG A 75 -17.06 -3.70 19.34
CA ARG A 75 -16.56 -2.46 19.92
C ARG A 75 -15.10 -2.61 20.35
N LEU A 76 -14.29 -1.61 20.04
CA LEU A 76 -12.93 -1.53 20.56
C LEU A 76 -12.97 -1.02 22.00
N ARG A 77 -12.23 -1.68 22.89
CA ARG A 77 -11.86 -1.13 24.19
C ARG A 77 -10.91 0.04 23.93
N ALA A 78 -11.15 1.18 24.57
CA ALA A 78 -10.23 2.31 24.50
C ALA A 78 -8.83 1.88 24.97
N ALA A 79 -7.82 2.18 24.15
CA ALA A 79 -6.41 2.08 24.53
C ALA A 79 -5.93 3.47 24.95
N THR A 80 -5.14 3.53 26.01
CA THR A 80 -4.42 4.73 26.44
C THR A 80 -3.29 5.05 25.47
N ASP A 81 -2.83 6.30 25.45
CA ASP A 81 -1.72 6.73 24.60
C ASP A 81 -0.46 5.88 24.83
N GLN A 82 -0.21 5.48 26.09
CA GLN A 82 0.91 4.61 26.45
C GLN A 82 0.76 3.19 25.88
N GLU A 83 -0.45 2.61 25.93
CA GLU A 83 -0.73 1.30 25.32
C GLU A 83 -0.59 1.36 23.79
N VAL A 84 -0.95 2.49 23.16
CA VAL A 84 -0.78 2.71 21.72
C VAL A 84 0.70 2.85 21.35
N GLU A 85 1.46 3.65 22.09
CA GLU A 85 2.90 3.84 21.87
C GLU A 85 3.67 2.54 22.01
N ALA A 86 3.38 1.76 23.07
CA ALA A 86 3.98 0.44 23.26
C ALA A 86 3.68 -0.50 22.11
N ALA A 87 2.41 -0.58 21.67
CA ALA A 87 2.03 -1.42 20.53
C ALA A 87 2.73 -1.02 19.23
N ILE A 88 2.89 0.28 18.96
CA ILE A 88 3.64 0.76 17.80
C ILE A 88 5.11 0.33 17.89
N HIS A 89 5.72 0.47 19.07
CA HIS A 89 7.12 0.09 19.28
C HIS A 89 7.35 -1.42 19.15
N GLU A 90 6.41 -2.21 19.63
CA GLU A 90 6.44 -3.68 19.62
C GLU A 90 5.99 -4.29 18.28
N GLY A 91 5.41 -3.48 17.39
CA GLY A 91 4.81 -3.94 16.12
C GLY A 91 3.48 -4.67 16.31
N ASP A 92 2.84 -4.53 17.46
CA ASP A 92 1.56 -5.17 17.84
C ASP A 92 0.35 -4.32 17.43
N VAL A 93 0.35 -3.86 16.16
CA VAL A 93 -0.71 -3.03 15.58
C VAL A 93 -1.36 -3.74 14.40
N GLN A 94 -2.69 -3.81 14.43
CA GLN A 94 -3.50 -4.37 13.34
C GLN A 94 -4.30 -3.26 12.67
N VAL A 95 -4.08 -3.04 11.36
CA VAL A 95 -4.84 -2.06 10.57
C VAL A 95 -5.95 -2.77 9.79
N GLU A 96 -7.17 -2.28 9.93
CA GLU A 96 -8.37 -2.84 9.29
C GLU A 96 -9.06 -1.79 8.43
N TRP A 97 -9.28 -2.11 7.15
CA TRP A 97 -10.13 -1.30 6.28
C TRP A 97 -11.61 -1.60 6.52
N VAL A 98 -12.41 -0.56 6.77
CA VAL A 98 -13.86 -0.63 6.96
C VAL A 98 -14.56 0.09 5.81
N GLY A 99 -15.07 -0.70 4.88
CA GLY A 99 -15.75 -0.19 3.70
C GLY A 99 -15.86 -1.25 2.62
N PRO A 100 -16.43 -0.89 1.46
CA PRO A 100 -16.36 -1.74 0.29
C PRO A 100 -14.91 -2.11 0.04
N ARG A 101 -14.63 -3.42 -0.05
CA ARG A 101 -13.34 -3.86 -0.57
C ARG A 101 -13.32 -3.49 -2.05
N LEU A 102 -12.43 -2.59 -2.42
CA LEU A 102 -12.10 -2.38 -3.82
C LEU A 102 -11.49 -3.70 -4.29
N GLY A 103 -12.27 -4.49 -5.04
CA GLY A 103 -11.84 -5.79 -5.51
C GLY A 103 -10.56 -5.64 -6.33
N GLY A 104 -9.43 -5.98 -5.74
CA GLY A 104 -8.22 -6.28 -6.50
C GLY A 104 -8.51 -7.53 -7.33
N ARG A 105 -8.28 -7.47 -8.63
CA ARG A 105 -8.40 -8.64 -9.52
C ARG A 105 -7.68 -9.83 -8.88
N ALA A 106 -8.40 -10.96 -8.83
CA ALA A 106 -7.83 -12.28 -8.62
C ALA A 106 -6.87 -12.66 -9.77
#